data_AF-A0A5B9WCS0-F1
#
_entry.id   AF-A0A5B9WCS0-F1
#
_cell.length_a   1.000
_cell.length_b   1.000
_cell.length_c   1.000
_cell.angle_alpha   90.00
_cell.angle_beta   90.00
_cell.angle_gamma   90.00
#
_symmetry.space_group_name_H-M   'P 1'
#
loop_
_entity.id
_entity.type
_entity.pdbx_description
1 polymer ?
#
loop_
_entity_poly.entity_id
_entity_poly.type
_entity_poly.pdbx_seq_one_letter_code
_entity_poly.pdbx_strand_id
1 'polypeptide(L)'
;MSTQSLTLHLPDGLYTRLQQRAHASRRTLEAELLDVLSAAVPGEQDLPGSLSTDLAQLAAMDNAELRRAARSRPSEEASAQLEALHLKRQRDGLTESEARTLADLVGQYERSMVLRARAAALLKERGHDVSGLATGP
;
A
#
# COMPACT_ATOMS: atom_id res chain seq x y z
N MET A 1 -1.00 12.57 21.15
CA MET A 1 -0.04 12.45 20.03
C MET A 1 1.10 13.43 20.28
N SER A 2 2.33 12.95 20.46
CA SER A 2 3.51 13.80 20.67
C SER A 2 4.17 14.12 19.33
N THR A 3 4.08 15.36 18.88
CA THR A 3 4.82 15.87 17.72
C THR A 3 6.17 16.42 18.19
N GLN A 4 7.25 16.07 17.49
CA GLN A 4 8.58 16.64 17.73
C GLN A 4 9.00 17.45 16.50
N SER A 5 9.48 18.68 16.73
CA SER A 5 9.97 19.54 15.66
C SER A 5 11.46 19.30 15.42
N LEU A 6 11.84 19.06 14.16
CA LEU A 6 13.21 18.85 13.73
C LEU A 6 13.60 19.93 12.71
N THR A 7 14.77 20.54 12.89
CA THR A 7 15.34 21.48 11.89
C THR A 7 16.39 20.74 11.06
N LEU A 8 16.24 20.75 9.74
CA LEU A 8 17.13 20.06 8.81
C LEU A 8 17.87 21.08 7.94
N HIS A 9 19.18 20.87 7.78
CA HIS A 9 19.99 21.62 6.82
C HIS A 9 20.04 20.82 5.51
N LEU A 10 19.29 21.28 4.51
CA LEU A 10 19.18 20.60 3.21
C LEU A 10 20.05 21.31 2.17
N PRO A 11 20.74 20.58 1.27
CA PRO A 11 21.37 21.19 0.11
C PRO A 11 20.32 21.91 -0.76
N ASP A 12 20.67 23.08 -1.30
CA ASP A 12 19.74 23.94 -2.06
C ASP A 12 19.02 23.20 -3.21
N GLY A 13 19.75 22.33 -3.92
CA GLY A 13 19.20 21.53 -5.01
C GLY A 13 18.19 20.45 -4.55
N LEU A 14 18.26 20.01 -3.30
CA LEU A 14 17.29 19.10 -2.71
C LEU A 14 16.06 19.87 -2.23
N TYR A 15 16.27 21.01 -1.55
CA TYR A 15 15.19 21.91 -1.14
C TYR A 15 14.32 22.35 -2.32
N THR A 16 14.96 22.78 -3.41
CA THR A 16 14.25 23.23 -4.63
C THR A 16 13.41 22.11 -5.25
N ARG A 17 13.93 20.87 -5.29
CA ARG A 17 13.19 19.72 -5.81
C ARG A 17 11.97 19.38 -4.95
N LEU A 18 12.10 19.42 -3.63
CA LEU A 18 10.97 19.21 -2.72
C LEU A 18 9.93 20.32 -2.86
N GLN A 19 10.36 21.57 -3.03
CA GLN A 19 9.47 22.70 -3.24
C GLN A 19 8.67 22.58 -4.54
N GLN A 20 9.32 22.18 -5.64
CA GLN A 20 8.67 21.92 -6.92
C GLN A 20 7.63 20.80 -6.81
N ARG A 21 7.98 19.70 -6.12
CA ARG A 21 7.10 18.56 -5.92
C ARG A 21 5.90 18.94 -5.05
N ALA A 22 6.11 19.65 -3.95
CA ALA A 22 5.04 20.17 -3.10
C ALA A 22 4.08 21.09 -3.87
N HIS A 23 4.61 21.97 -4.73
CA HIS A 23 3.80 22.84 -5.58
C HIS A 23 2.97 22.05 -6.61
N ALA A 24 3.58 21.05 -7.26
CA ALA A 24 2.88 20.18 -8.21
C ALA A 24 1.76 19.37 -7.53
N SER A 25 2.02 18.88 -6.31
CA SER A 25 1.07 18.12 -5.50
C SER A 25 0.05 18.99 -4.76
N ARG A 26 0.17 20.34 -4.82
CA ARG A 26 -0.60 21.31 -4.01
C ARG A 26 -0.59 20.99 -2.51
N ARG A 27 0.57 20.56 -2.00
CA ARG A 27 0.80 20.21 -0.59
C ARG A 27 1.84 21.14 0.03
N THR A 28 1.93 21.16 1.35
CA THR A 28 2.99 21.88 2.05
C THR A 28 4.32 21.14 1.86
N LEU A 29 5.43 21.89 1.94
CA LEU A 29 6.77 21.30 1.90
C LEU A 29 6.97 20.26 3.02
N GLU A 30 6.40 20.53 4.20
CA GLU A 30 6.39 19.61 5.33
C GLU A 30 5.68 18.29 5.01
N ALA A 31 4.48 18.34 4.42
CA ALA A 31 3.74 17.13 4.07
C ALA A 31 4.46 16.30 2.99
N GLU A 32 5.11 16.95 2.03
CA GLU A 32 5.91 16.28 1.00
C GLU A 32 7.19 15.66 1.60
N LEU A 33 7.84 16.36 2.52
CA LEU A 33 9.01 15.84 3.23
C LEU A 33 8.63 14.65 4.11
N LEU A 34 7.50 14.72 4.80
CA LEU A 34 7.00 13.63 5.63
C LEU A 34 6.68 12.38 4.80
N ASP A 35 6.06 12.54 3.63
CA ASP A 35 5.79 11.45 2.68
C ASP A 35 7.08 10.76 2.21
N VAL A 36 8.10 11.55 1.85
CA VAL A 36 9.43 11.02 1.48
C VAL A 36 10.11 10.32 2.65
N LEU A 37 10.02 10.88 3.85
CA LEU A 37 10.61 10.29 5.05
C LEU A 37 9.89 8.99 5.46
N SER A 38 8.56 8.92 5.35
CA SER A 38 7.80 7.68 5.58
C SER A 38 8.14 6.59 4.56
N ALA A 39 8.42 6.96 3.30
CA ALA A 39 8.88 5.98 2.32
C ALA A 39 10.32 5.49 2.58
N ALA A 40 11.19 6.35 3.11
CA ALA A 40 12.61 6.07 3.31
C ALA A 40 12.93 5.45 4.68
N VAL A 41 12.15 5.77 5.71
CA VAL A 41 12.25 5.23 7.06
C VAL A 41 10.98 4.44 7.30
N PRO A 42 10.94 3.17 6.84
CA PRO A 42 9.81 2.33 7.12
C PRO A 42 9.65 2.19 8.64
N GLY A 43 8.57 2.75 9.19
CA GLY A 43 8.05 2.37 10.49
C GLY A 43 7.78 0.87 10.52
N GLU A 44 7.59 0.31 11.72
CA GLU A 44 7.31 -1.12 11.91
C GLU A 44 6.04 -1.63 11.18
N GLN A 45 5.28 -0.73 10.52
CA GLN A 45 4.09 -1.05 9.72
C GLN A 45 4.18 -0.61 8.24
N ASP A 46 5.35 -0.19 7.73
CA ASP A 46 5.41 0.55 6.47
C ASP A 46 5.53 -0.31 5.20
N LEU A 47 4.79 0.13 4.18
CA LEU A 47 4.91 -0.31 2.79
C LEU A 47 4.97 0.91 1.86
N PRO A 48 6.16 1.22 1.32
CA PRO A 48 6.34 1.14 -0.15
C PRO A 48 7.60 0.35 -0.58
N GLY A 49 8.54 0.10 0.33
CA GLY A 49 9.77 -0.66 0.03
C GLY A 49 9.53 -2.16 -0.17
N SER A 50 8.70 -2.76 0.69
CA SER A 50 8.42 -4.20 0.62
C SER A 50 7.52 -4.57 -0.56
N LEU A 51 6.61 -3.70 -1.03
CA LEU A 51 5.81 -4.00 -2.24
C LEU A 51 6.69 -4.14 -3.49
N SER A 52 7.67 -3.25 -3.68
CA SER A 52 8.58 -3.35 -4.82
C SER A 52 9.39 -4.65 -4.80
N THR A 53 9.78 -5.09 -3.60
CA THR A 53 10.49 -6.35 -3.38
C THR A 53 9.60 -7.55 -3.68
N ASP A 54 8.36 -7.56 -3.19
CA ASP A 54 7.38 -8.62 -3.48
C ASP A 54 7.10 -8.74 -4.99
N LEU A 55 6.96 -7.59 -5.67
CA LEU A 55 6.72 -7.56 -7.12
C LEU A 55 7.91 -8.12 -7.91
N ALA A 56 9.14 -7.85 -7.45
CA ALA A 56 10.34 -8.44 -8.03
C ALA A 56 10.41 -9.95 -7.78
N GLN A 57 10.02 -10.41 -6.59
CA GLN A 57 9.95 -11.84 -6.26
C GLN A 57 8.93 -12.58 -7.14
N LEU A 58 7.75 -11.97 -7.39
CA LEU A 58 6.76 -12.54 -8.31
C LEU A 58 7.34 -12.80 -9.71
N ALA A 59 8.23 -11.95 -10.21
CA ALA A 59 8.82 -12.15 -11.53
C ALA A 59 9.69 -13.42 -11.61
N ALA A 60 10.31 -13.83 -10.48
CA ALA A 60 11.15 -15.01 -10.37
C ALA A 60 10.37 -16.32 -10.12
N MET A 61 9.08 -16.23 -9.76
CA MET A 61 8.24 -17.39 -9.45
C MET A 61 7.89 -18.23 -10.69
N ASP A 62 7.65 -19.52 -10.45
CA ASP A 62 7.13 -20.44 -11.46
C ASP A 62 5.62 -20.23 -11.74
N ASN A 63 5.08 -20.93 -12.74
CA ASN A 63 3.68 -20.75 -13.13
C ASN A 63 2.68 -21.28 -12.08
N ALA A 64 3.04 -22.29 -11.29
CA ALA A 64 2.17 -22.83 -10.25
C ALA A 64 2.09 -21.88 -9.05
N GLU A 65 3.22 -21.30 -8.67
CA GLU A 65 3.35 -20.25 -7.67
C GLU A 65 2.59 -18.99 -8.08
N LEU A 66 2.76 -18.53 -9.32
CA LEU A 66 2.02 -17.37 -9.84
C LEU A 66 0.51 -17.60 -9.84
N ARG A 67 0.04 -18.82 -10.18
CA ARG A 67 -1.41 -19.14 -10.10
C ARG A 67 -1.91 -19.09 -8.67
N ARG A 68 -1.12 -19.56 -7.71
CA ARG A 68 -1.47 -19.48 -6.28
C ARG A 68 -1.53 -18.03 -5.82
N ALA A 69 -0.53 -17.22 -6.19
CA ALA A 69 -0.48 -15.80 -5.87
C ALA A 69 -1.68 -15.03 -6.48
N ALA A 70 -2.01 -15.29 -7.74
CA ALA A 70 -3.15 -14.67 -8.42
C ALA A 70 -4.52 -15.04 -7.81
N ARG A 71 -4.64 -16.25 -7.27
CA ARG A 71 -5.86 -16.76 -6.60
C ARG A 71 -5.92 -16.47 -5.11
N SER A 72 -4.89 -15.83 -4.54
CA SER A 72 -4.89 -15.49 -3.12
C SER A 72 -6.10 -14.59 -2.80
N ARG A 73 -6.69 -14.79 -1.63
CA ARG A 73 -7.80 -13.96 -1.14
C ARG A 73 -7.44 -13.50 0.27
N PRO A 74 -7.87 -12.31 0.69
CA PRO A 74 -7.81 -11.93 2.09
C PRO A 74 -8.55 -12.98 2.94
N SER A 75 -8.12 -13.15 4.19
CA SER A 75 -8.81 -14.08 5.10
C SER A 75 -10.27 -13.63 5.31
N GLU A 76 -11.15 -14.60 5.56
CA GLU A 76 -12.55 -14.32 5.87
C GLU A 76 -12.67 -13.44 7.12
N GLU A 77 -11.80 -13.68 8.11
CA GLU A 77 -11.68 -12.86 9.33
C GLU A 77 -11.34 -11.40 9.02
N ALA A 78 -10.33 -11.15 8.18
CA ALA A 78 -9.94 -9.80 7.81
C ALA A 78 -11.05 -9.08 7.05
N SER A 79 -11.76 -9.80 6.17
CA SER A 79 -12.89 -9.25 5.41
C SER A 79 -14.07 -8.88 6.32
N ALA A 80 -14.44 -9.76 7.25
CA ALA A 80 -15.49 -9.50 8.22
C ALA A 80 -15.14 -8.34 9.16
N GLN A 81 -13.88 -8.23 9.57
CA GLN A 81 -13.41 -7.12 10.41
C GLN A 81 -13.45 -5.78 9.66
N LEU A 82 -13.06 -5.77 8.38
CA LEU A 82 -13.16 -4.60 7.50
C LEU A 82 -14.61 -4.13 7.36
N GLU A 83 -15.53 -5.07 7.12
CA GLU A 83 -16.96 -4.79 7.00
C GLU A 83 -17.53 -4.23 8.32
N ALA A 84 -17.22 -4.87 9.45
CA ALA A 84 -17.67 -4.40 10.77
C ALA A 84 -17.19 -2.98 11.09
N LEU A 85 -15.92 -2.66 10.78
CA LEU A 85 -15.37 -1.33 10.99
C LEU A 85 -15.98 -0.29 10.05
N HIS A 86 -16.26 -0.65 8.80
CA HIS A 86 -16.99 0.26 7.88
C HIS A 86 -18.41 0.55 8.36
N LEU A 87 -19.16 -0.48 8.79
CA LEU A 87 -20.50 -0.31 9.35
C LEU A 87 -20.48 0.56 10.61
N LYS A 88 -19.51 0.33 11.50
CA LYS A 88 -19.35 1.14 12.71
C LYS A 88 -19.03 2.60 12.38
N ARG A 89 -18.11 2.85 11.44
CA ARG A 89 -17.77 4.20 10.98
C ARG A 89 -19.00 4.98 10.52
N GLN A 90 -19.92 4.33 9.80
CA GLN A 90 -21.14 4.97 9.30
C GLN A 90 -22.17 5.25 10.40
N ARG A 91 -22.23 4.40 11.43
CA ARG A 91 -23.23 4.51 12.51
C ARG A 91 -22.80 5.43 13.63
N ASP A 92 -21.60 5.22 14.17
CA ASP A 92 -21.15 5.81 15.45
C ASP A 92 -19.84 6.60 15.30
N GLY A 93 -19.19 6.54 14.14
CA GLY A 93 -17.79 6.94 13.98
C GLY A 93 -16.82 5.89 14.51
N LEU A 94 -15.52 6.15 14.34
CA LEU A 94 -14.45 5.25 14.81
C LEU A 94 -13.61 5.95 15.86
N THR A 95 -13.12 5.16 16.83
CA THR A 95 -12.03 5.62 17.70
C THR A 95 -10.72 5.73 16.90
N GLU A 96 -9.73 6.44 17.44
CA GLU A 96 -8.41 6.52 16.78
C GLU A 96 -7.78 5.14 16.54
N SER A 97 -7.92 4.21 17.49
CA SER A 97 -7.38 2.87 17.35
C SER A 97 -8.08 2.09 16.24
N GLU A 98 -9.40 2.22 16.14
CA GLU A 98 -10.20 1.56 15.10
C GLU A 98 -9.96 2.15 13.72
N ALA A 99 -9.75 3.47 13.64
CA ALA A 99 -9.38 4.14 12.41
C ALA A 99 -8.01 3.66 11.90
N ARG A 100 -7.03 3.45 12.79
CA ARG A 100 -5.73 2.85 12.47
C ARG A 100 -5.90 1.42 11.97
N THR A 101 -6.60 0.57 12.72
CA THR A 101 -6.87 -0.81 12.30
C THR A 101 -7.56 -0.90 10.93
N LEU A 102 -8.51 -0.01 10.66
CA LEU A 102 -9.16 0.04 9.35
C LEU A 102 -8.20 0.49 8.25
N ALA A 103 -7.34 1.48 8.50
CA ALA A 103 -6.32 1.89 7.54
C ALA A 103 -5.34 0.74 7.24
N ASP A 104 -4.90 0.00 8.26
CA ASP A 104 -3.99 -1.15 8.10
C ASP A 104 -4.64 -2.26 7.27
N LEU A 105 -5.90 -2.61 7.58
CA LEU A 105 -6.66 -3.61 6.83
C LEU A 105 -6.88 -3.22 5.37
N VAL A 106 -7.18 -1.94 5.10
CA VAL A 106 -7.30 -1.42 3.74
C VAL A 106 -5.96 -1.52 3.00
N GLY A 107 -4.86 -1.09 3.62
CA GLY A 107 -3.53 -1.18 3.02
C GLY A 107 -3.11 -2.62 2.70
N GLN A 108 -3.42 -3.57 3.58
CA GLN A 108 -3.18 -5.00 3.33
C GLN A 108 -4.01 -5.53 2.16
N TYR A 109 -5.28 -5.11 2.07
CA TYR A 109 -6.17 -5.49 0.98
C TYR A 109 -5.67 -4.95 -0.37
N GLU A 110 -5.31 -3.67 -0.43
CA GLU A 110 -4.76 -3.02 -1.62
C GLU A 110 -3.46 -3.70 -2.09
N ARG A 111 -2.53 -3.99 -1.16
CA ARG A 111 -1.30 -4.73 -1.47
C ARG A 111 -1.61 -6.10 -2.09
N SER A 112 -2.53 -6.85 -1.48
CA SER A 112 -2.94 -8.17 -1.97
C SER A 112 -3.53 -8.08 -3.38
N MET A 113 -4.36 -7.07 -3.65
CA MET A 113 -4.93 -6.82 -4.98
C MET A 113 -3.86 -6.53 -6.03
N VAL A 114 -2.86 -5.68 -5.70
CA VAL A 114 -1.76 -5.37 -6.62
C VAL A 114 -0.92 -6.60 -6.93
N LEU A 115 -0.56 -7.40 -5.92
CA LEU A 115 0.23 -8.62 -6.10
C LEU A 115 -0.53 -9.65 -6.96
N ARG A 116 -1.83 -9.83 -6.73
CA ARG A 116 -2.67 -10.71 -7.54
C ARG A 116 -2.74 -10.25 -9.00
N ALA A 117 -2.94 -8.96 -9.21
CA ALA A 117 -2.98 -8.38 -10.55
C ALA A 117 -1.65 -8.58 -11.29
N ARG A 118 -0.51 -8.37 -10.62
CA ARG A 118 0.81 -8.61 -11.21
C ARG A 118 1.03 -10.09 -11.53
N ALA A 119 0.64 -10.99 -10.63
CA ALA A 119 0.76 -12.43 -10.85
C ALA A 119 -0.08 -12.89 -12.05
N ALA A 120 -1.31 -12.37 -12.19
CA ALA A 120 -2.15 -12.62 -13.35
C ALA A 120 -1.54 -12.02 -14.64
N ALA A 121 -0.99 -10.81 -14.59
CA ALA A 121 -0.32 -10.20 -15.74
C ALA A 121 0.88 -11.05 -16.21
N LEU A 122 1.71 -11.53 -15.29
CA LEU A 122 2.85 -12.42 -15.59
C LEU A 122 2.40 -13.75 -16.21
N LEU A 123 1.31 -14.35 -15.70
CA LEU A 123 0.75 -15.56 -16.30
C LEU A 123 0.27 -15.32 -17.73
N LYS A 124 -0.37 -14.18 -17.99
CA LYS A 124 -0.82 -13.79 -19.33
C LYS A 124 0.36 -13.54 -20.28
N GLU A 125 1.41 -12.85 -19.82
CA GLU A 125 2.67 -12.66 -20.56
C GLU A 125 3.32 -14.00 -20.94
N ARG A 126 3.19 -15.01 -20.07
CA ARG A 126 3.68 -16.38 -20.30
C ARG A 126 2.70 -17.27 -21.10
N GLY A 127 1.61 -16.72 -21.63
CA GLY A 127 0.64 -17.41 -22.47
C GLY A 127 -0.37 -18.29 -21.73
N HIS A 128 -0.55 -18.13 -20.42
CA HIS A 128 -1.58 -18.84 -19.65
C HIS A 128 -2.91 -18.07 -19.66
N ASP A 129 -4.02 -18.81 -19.67
CA ASP A 129 -5.35 -18.21 -19.51
C ASP A 129 -5.56 -17.70 -18.08
N VAL A 130 -5.98 -16.45 -17.97
CA VAL A 130 -6.24 -15.73 -16.71
C VAL A 130 -7.69 -15.30 -16.57
N SER A 131 -8.57 -15.72 -17.48
CA SER A 131 -10.00 -15.35 -17.50
C SER A 131 -10.73 -15.79 -16.23
N GLY A 132 -10.29 -16.88 -15.58
CA GLY A 132 -10.81 -17.34 -14.28
C GLY A 132 -10.13 -16.72 -13.05
N LEU A 133 -9.22 -15.76 -13.22
CA LEU A 133 -8.48 -15.10 -12.13
C LEU A 133 -8.93 -13.65 -11.88
N ALA A 134 -9.58 -13.03 -12.87
CA ALA A 134 -9.97 -11.62 -12.87
C ALA A 134 -11.32 -11.32 -12.18
N THR A 135 -11.84 -12.24 -11.36
CA THR A 135 -13.08 -11.99 -10.60
C THR A 135 -12.73 -11.37 -9.25
N GLY A 136 -12.67 -10.03 -9.22
CA GLY A 136 -13.12 -9.30 -8.04
C GLY A 136 -14.65 -9.36 -7.97
N PRO A 137 -15.27 -9.46 -6.78
CA PRO A 137 -16.70 -9.20 -6.64
C PRO A 137 -17.05 -7.76 -7.02
#